data_AF-A0A3N7CTR6-F1
#
_entry.id   AF-A0A3N7CTR6-F1
#
_cell.length_a   1.000
_cell.length_b   1.000
_cell.length_c   1.000
_cell.angle_alpha   90.00
_cell.angle_beta   90.00
_cell.angle_gamma   90.00
#
_symmetry.space_group_name_H-M   'P 1'
#
loop_
_entity.id
_entity.type
_entity.pdbx_description
1 polymer ?
#
loop_
_entity_poly.entity_id
_entity_poly.type
_entity_poly.pdbx_seq_one_letter_code
_entity_poly.pdbx_strand_id
1 'polypeptide(L)' 'MNKNSQNRNTYNTVVISELSSRHGFTKIFIRQCLKGDRNSLSADTIRREYKQLVKKVESALNH' A
#
# COMPACT_ATOMS: atom_id res chain seq x y z
N MET A 1 1.03 30.33 -1.51
CA MET A 1 0.91 29.00 -0.86
C MET A 1 2.03 28.12 -1.37
N ASN A 2 2.85 27.61 -0.46
CA ASN A 2 4.06 26.84 -0.74
C ASN A 2 3.70 25.58 -1.55
N LYS A 3 4.34 25.38 -2.71
CA LYS A 3 4.15 24.20 -3.56
C LYS A 3 4.68 23.00 -2.79
N ASN A 4 3.80 22.37 -2.00
CA ASN A 4 4.10 21.13 -1.31
C ASN A 4 4.48 20.11 -2.39
N SER A 5 5.76 19.76 -2.43
CA SER A 5 6.26 18.62 -3.17
C SER A 5 5.39 17.44 -2.78
N GLN A 6 4.45 17.07 -3.64
CA GLN A 6 3.73 15.82 -3.49
C GLN A 6 4.81 14.75 -3.67
N ASN A 7 5.40 14.30 -2.56
CA ASN A 7 6.04 13.01 -2.47
C ASN A 7 4.97 12.03 -2.95
N ARG A 8 4.96 11.77 -4.26
CA ARG A 8 4.11 10.76 -4.87
C ARG A 8 4.59 9.49 -4.21
N ASN A 9 3.86 9.04 -3.20
CA ASN A 9 4.09 7.74 -2.60
C ASN A 9 4.00 6.73 -3.74
N THR A 10 5.14 6.37 -4.30
CA THR A 10 5.32 5.33 -5.29
C THR A 10 5.18 4.01 -4.56
N TYR A 11 3.94 3.73 -4.15
CA TYR A 11 3.58 2.43 -3.61
C TYR A 11 3.82 1.37 -4.69
N ASN A 12 4.28 0.20 -4.28
CA ASN A 12 4.54 -0.92 -5.17
C ASN A 12 3.20 -1.36 -5.80
N THR A 13 3.09 -1.14 -7.11
CA THR A 13 1.88 -1.42 -7.90
C THR A 13 1.55 -2.92 -7.94
N VAL A 14 2.57 -3.77 -7.89
CA VAL A 14 2.43 -5.24 -7.83
C VAL A 14 1.77 -5.63 -6.51
N VAL A 15 2.29 -5.13 -5.39
CA VAL A 15 1.73 -5.42 -4.05
C VAL A 15 0.31 -4.87 -3.93
N ILE A 16 0.02 -3.68 -4.45
CA ILE A 16 -1.36 -3.15 -4.46
C ILE A 16 -2.29 -4.03 -5.30
N SER A 17 -1.84 -4.52 -6.46
CA SER A 17 -2.68 -5.38 -7.31
C SER A 17 -2.96 -6.72 -6.64
N GLU A 18 -1.96 -7.30 -5.99
CA GLU A 18 -2.10 -8.54 -5.23
C GLU A 18 -3.07 -8.38 -4.06
N LEU A 19 -2.90 -7.33 -3.23
CA LEU A 19 -3.80 -7.07 -2.11
C LEU A 19 -5.23 -6.77 -2.58
N SER A 20 -5.37 -6.10 -3.72
CA SER A 20 -6.67 -5.82 -4.34
C SER A 20 -7.37 -7.12 -4.74
N SER A 21 -6.62 -8.07 -5.32
CA SER A 21 -7.14 -9.38 -5.67
C SER A 21 -7.46 -10.25 -4.45
N ARG A 22 -6.64 -10.21 -3.40
CA ARG A 22 -6.82 -11.01 -2.18
C ARG A 22 -8.02 -10.59 -1.35
N HIS A 23 -8.17 -9.28 -1.15
CA HIS A 23 -9.22 -8.73 -0.28
C HIS A 23 -10.49 -8.34 -1.06
N GLY A 24 -10.46 -8.40 -2.39
CA GLY A 24 -11.58 -7.95 -3.23
C GLY A 24 -11.81 -6.43 -3.20
N PHE A 25 -10.87 -5.65 -2.66
CA PHE A 25 -10.98 -4.19 -2.59
C PHE A 25 -10.39 -3.51 -3.82
N THR A 26 -10.91 -2.33 -4.16
CA THR A 26 -10.35 -1.51 -5.23
C THR A 26 -8.94 -1.03 -4.88
N LYS A 27 -8.05 -0.97 -5.87
CA LYS A 27 -6.70 -0.38 -5.73
C LYS A 27 -6.71 1.01 -5.09
N ILE A 28 -7.76 1.80 -5.34
CA ILE A 28 -7.98 3.13 -4.74
C ILE A 28 -8.21 3.02 -3.23
N PHE A 29 -9.04 2.07 -2.79
CA PHE A 29 -9.30 1.84 -1.37
C PHE A 29 -8.02 1.45 -0.64
N ILE A 30 -7.23 0.55 -1.23
CA ILE A 30 -5.93 0.15 -0.67
C ILE A 30 -5.00 1.35 -0.54
N ARG A 31 -4.90 2.22 -1.56
CA ARG A 31 -4.11 3.46 -1.45
C ARG A 31 -4.63 4.39 -0.35
N GLN A 32 -5.94 4.50 -0.16
CA GLN A 32 -6.52 5.30 0.93
C GLN A 32 -6.17 4.72 2.31
N CYS A 33 -6.21 3.39 2.46
CA CYS A 33 -5.75 2.69 3.64
C CYS A 33 -4.27 2.96 3.90
N LEU A 34 -3.42 2.86 2.88
CA LEU A 34 -1.97 3.10 2.99
C LEU A 34 -1.65 4.57 3.32
N LYS A 35 -2.39 5.52 2.73
CA LYS A 35 -2.27 6.95 2.97
C LYS A 35 -2.69 7.34 4.39
N GLY A 36 -3.62 6.60 4.99
CA GLY A 36 -4.12 6.88 6.34
C GLY A 36 -5.36 7.76 6.37
N ASP A 37 -5.99 7.92 5.22
CA ASP A 37 -7.29 8.57 5.08
C ASP A 37 -8.41 7.74 5.74
N ARG A 38 -8.21 6.42 5.88
CA ARG A 38 -9.16 5.49 6.53
C ARG A 38 -8.49 4.70 7.65
N ASN A 39 -9.04 4.81 8.85
CA ASN A 39 -8.64 4.04 10.04
C ASN A 39 -9.75 3.02 10.38
N SER A 40 -9.83 1.95 9.60
CA SER A 40 -10.68 0.79 9.90
C SER A 40 -9.80 -0.42 10.23
N LEU A 41 -10.39 -1.43 10.90
CA LEU A 41 -9.69 -2.70 11.20
C LEU A 41 -9.13 -3.35 9.92
N SER A 42 -9.90 -3.30 8.82
CA SER A 42 -9.45 -3.77 7.51
C SER A 42 -8.29 -2.93 6.97
N ALA A 43 -8.30 -1.61 7.15
CA ALA A 43 -7.23 -0.73 6.70
C ALA A 43 -5.91 -0.98 7.43
N ASP A 44 -5.95 -1.24 8.74
CA ASP A 44 -4.75 -1.60 9.52
C ASP A 44 -4.16 -2.94 9.06
N THR A 45 -5.04 -3.93 8.83
CA THR A 45 -4.65 -5.24 8.30
C THR A 45 -3.97 -5.11 6.94
N ILE A 46 -4.57 -4.37 6.00
CA ILE A 46 -4.01 -4.10 4.66
C ILE A 46 -2.65 -3.40 4.77
N ARG A 47 -2.48 -2.45 5.69
CA ARG A 47 -1.21 -1.76 5.91
C ARG A 47 -0.11 -2.69 6.41
N ARG A 48 -0.43 -3.57 7.36
CA ARG A 48 0.51 -4.56 7.88
C ARG A 48 0.92 -5.54 6.79
N GLU A 49 -0.04 -6.09 6.06
CA GLU A 49 0.23 -7.00 4.95
C GLU A 49 1.05 -6.34 3.85
N TYR A 50 0.71 -5.11 3.45
CA TYR A 50 1.47 -4.36 2.44
C TYR A 50 2.94 -4.22 2.85
N LYS A 51 3.22 -3.81 4.10
CA LYS A 51 4.60 -3.69 4.60
C LYS A 51 5.34 -5.03 4.57
N GLN A 52 4.68 -6.12 4.96
CA GLN A 52 5.28 -7.46 4.92
C GLN A 52 5.58 -7.91 3.48
N LEU A 53 4.64 -7.70 2.55
CA LEU A 53 4.81 -8.06 1.15
C LEU A 53 5.91 -7.24 0.48
N VAL A 54 5.96 -5.92 0.73
CA VAL A 54 7.06 -5.08 0.23
C VAL A 54 8.39 -5.59 0.75
N LYS A 55 8.51 -5.87 2.05
CA LYS A 55 9.75 -6.41 2.64
C LYS A 55 10.16 -7.74 2.01
N LYS A 56 9.20 -8.64 1.74
CA LYS A 56 9.45 -9.92 1.06
C LYS A 56 9.95 -9.69 -0.37
N VAL A 57 9.32 -8.79 -1.11
CA VAL A 57 9.72 -8.43 -2.48
C VAL A 57 11.13 -7.83 -2.49
N GLU A 58 11.43 -6.89 -1.59
CA GLU A 58 12.77 -6.29 -1.47
C GLU A 58 13.83 -7.33 -1.09
N SER A 59 13.48 -8.26 -0.20
CA SER A 59 14.39 -9.34 0.21
C SER A 59 14.64 -10.33 -0.94
N ALA A 60 13.64 -10.61 -1.78
CA ALA A 60 13.77 -11.47 -2.95
C ALA A 60 14.55 -10.81 -4.10
N LEU A 61 14.53 -9.47 -4.19
CA LEU A 61 15.27 -8.71 -5.21
C LEU A 61 16.75 -8.48 -4.85
N ASN A 62 17.12 -8.60 -3.58
CA ASN A 62 18.49 -8.39 -3.08
C ASN A 62 19.32 -9.68 -2.95
N HIS A 63 18.92 -10.78 -3.59
CA HIS A 63 19.62 -12.07 -3.58
C HIS A 63 20.06 -12.48 -5.00
#